data_AF-A0A6J7S3K3-F1
#
_entry.id   AF-A0A6J7S3K3-F1
#
_cell.length_a   1.000
_cell.length_b   1.000
_cell.length_c   1.000
_cell.angle_alpha   90.00
_cell.angle_beta   90.00
_cell.angle_gamma   90.00
#
_symmetry.space_group_name_H-M   'P 1'
#
loop_
_entity.id
_entity.type
_entity.pdbx_description
1 polymer ?
#
loop_
_entity_poly.entity_id
_entity_poly.type
_entity_poly.pdbx_seq_one_letter_code
_entity_poly.pdbx_strand_id
1 'polypeptide(L)' 'MPFPSRLGRPEEYAQLAQQIAENPMLNGETIRLDGAIRMAPR' A
#
# COMPACT_ATOMS: atom_id res chain seq x y z
N MET A 1 -8.13 4.72 14.43
CA MET A 1 -7.18 3.60 14.60
C MET A 1 -6.71 3.18 13.22
N PRO A 2 -5.40 3.06 12.96
CA PRO A 2 -4.91 2.39 11.76
C PRO A 2 -5.56 1.02 11.63
N PHE A 3 -6.09 0.70 10.45
CA PHE A 3 -6.74 -0.57 10.17
C PHE A 3 -6.25 -1.08 8.82
N PRO A 4 -5.90 -2.37 8.70
CA PRO A 4 -5.90 -3.39 9.75
C PRO A 4 -4.76 -3.20 10.77
N SER A 5 -5.00 -3.54 12.04
CA SER A 5 -4.00 -3.39 13.12
C SER A 5 -3.05 -4.61 13.18
N ARG A 6 -2.25 -4.77 12.12
CA ARG A 6 -1.24 -5.81 11.97
C ARG A 6 -0.18 -5.37 10.96
N LEU A 7 0.91 -6.13 10.86
CA LEU A 7 1.85 -5.97 9.76
C LEU A 7 1.18 -6.38 8.43
N GLY A 8 1.60 -5.69 7.36
CA GLY A 8 1.23 -6.06 6.00
C GLY A 8 1.79 -7.44 5.64
N ARG A 9 1.04 -8.18 4.84
CA ARG A 9 1.47 -9.47 4.30
C ARG A 9 2.07 -9.26 2.90
N PRO A 10 3.10 -10.04 2.49
CA PRO A 10 3.71 -9.90 1.17
C PRO A 10 2.69 -9.98 0.02
N GLU A 11 1.65 -10.81 0.17
CA GLU A 11 0.62 -11.00 -0.86
C GLU A 11 -0.22 -9.74 -1.08
N GLU A 12 -0.39 -8.89 -0.07
CA GLU A 12 -1.14 -7.62 -0.19
C GLU A 12 -0.35 -6.60 -1.02
N TYR A 13 0.98 -6.61 -0.89
CA TYR A 13 1.84 -5.81 -1.75
C TYR A 13 1.83 -6.33 -3.20
N ALA A 14 1.90 -7.66 -3.37
CA ALA A 14 1.85 -8.28 -4.69
C ALA A 14 0.55 -7.95 -5.44
N GLN A 15 -0.59 -7.91 -4.75
CA GLN A 15 -1.87 -7.48 -5.33
C GLN A 15 -1.82 -6.05 -5.87
N LEU A 16 -1.22 -5.12 -5.12
CA LEU A 16 -1.05 -3.74 -5.59
C LEU A 16 -0.10 -3.68 -6.81
N ALA A 17 1.01 -4.43 -6.78
CA ALA A 17 1.95 -4.49 -7.89
C ALA A 17 1.29 -5.03 -9.17
N GLN A 18 0.48 -6.08 -9.05
CA GLN A 18 -0.31 -6.62 -10.17
C GLN A 18 -1.26 -5.56 -10.73
N GLN A 19 -1.98 -4.84 -9.86
CA GLN A 19 -2.91 -3.79 -10.30
C GLN A 19 -2.21 -2.65 -11.04
N ILE A 20 -0.99 -2.27 -10.61
CA ILE A 20 -0.17 -1.27 -11.32
C ILE A 20 0.22 -1.78 -12.72
N ALA A 21 0.60 -3.06 -12.84
CA ALA A 21 0.98 -3.63 -14.12
C ALA A 21 -0.20 -3.78 -15.10
N GLU A 22 -1.40 -4.07 -14.58
CA GLU A 22 -2.58 -4.36 -15.40
C GLU A 22 -3.39 -3.11 -15.77
N ASN A 23 -3.28 -2.01 -15.01
CA ASN A 23 -4.06 -0.81 -15.25
C ASN A 23 -3.23 0.28 -15.97
N PRO A 24 -3.44 0.51 -17.29
CA PRO A 24 -2.64 1.45 -18.06
C PRO A 24 -2.83 2.92 -17.65
N MET A 25 -3.85 3.23 -16.84
CA MET A 25 -4.09 4.57 -16.33
C MET A 25 -3.30 4.88 -15.06
N LEU A 26 -2.75 3.87 -14.37
CA LEU A 26 -1.89 4.10 -13.20
C LEU A 26 -0.48 4.48 -13.68
N ASN A 27 -0.19 5.78 -13.64
CA ASN A 27 1.09 6.32 -14.11
C ASN A 27 1.47 7.57 -13.32
N GLY A 28 2.77 7.73 -13.03
CA GLY A 28 3.30 8.94 -12.39
C GLY A 28 2.82 9.21 -10.96
N GLU A 29 2.32 8.19 -10.26
CA GLU A 29 1.70 8.35 -8.93
C GLU A 29 2.46 7.56 -7.84
N THR A 30 2.29 7.96 -6.58
CA THR A 30 2.81 7.26 -5.40
C THR A 30 1.66 6.79 -4.52
N ILE A 31 1.51 5.46 -4.38
CA ILE A 31 0.45 4.85 -3.58
C ILE A 31 1.02 4.35 -2.26
N ARG A 32 0.47 4.83 -1.13
CA ARG A 32 0.79 4.30 0.20
C ARG A 32 -0.09 3.10 0.52
N LEU A 33 0.54 1.95 0.82
CA LEU A 33 -0.12 0.75 1.33
C LEU A 33 0.34 0.49 2.77
N ASP A 34 -0.25 1.20 3.73
CA ASP A 34 0.32 1.31 5.08
C ASP A 34 -0.70 1.30 6.23
N GLY A 35 -1.94 0.89 5.96
CA GLY A 35 -3.00 0.87 6.99
C GLY A 35 -3.32 2.24 7.58
N ALA A 36 -3.04 3.33 6.83
CA ALA A 36 -3.18 4.72 7.24
C ALA A 36 -2.25 5.15 8.40
N ILE A 37 -1.17 4.42 8.66
CA ILE A 37 -0.20 4.79 9.69
C ILE A 37 0.50 6.12 9.37
N ARG A 38 0.82 6.90 10.40
CA ARG A 38 1.75 8.03 10.35
C ARG A 38 2.82 7.78 11.40
N MET A 39 4.07 7.68 10.99
CA MET A 39 5.17 7.41 11.93
C MET A 39 5.42 8.65 12.80
N ALA A 40 5.37 8.47 14.11
CA ALA A 40 5.72 9.52 15.06
C ALA A 40 7.25 9.61 15.21
N PRO A 41 7.80 10.79 15.51
CA PRO A 41 9.21 10.94 15.89
C PRO A 41 9.53 10.12 17.16
N ARG A 42 10.81 9.75 17.31
CA ARG A 42 11.34 9.04 18.49
C ARG A 42 12.13 10.01 19.37
#